data_AF-A0A022VVM4-F1
#
_entry.id   AF-A0A022VVM4-F1
#
_cell.length_a   1.000
_cell.length_b   1.000
_cell.length_c   1.000
_cell.angle_alpha   90.00
_cell.angle_beta   90.00
_cell.angle_gamma   90.00
#
_symmetry.space_group_name_H-M   'P 1'
#
loop_
_entity.id
_entity.type
_entity.pdbx_description
1 polymer ?
#
loop_
_entity_poly.entity_id
_entity_poly.type
_entity_poly.pdbx_seq_one_letter_code
_entity_poly.pdbx_strand_id
1 'polypeptide(L)'
;MAELQDFMLVAEKDRDEAMRIASVVASKLESKQTTLIDIVKSLGEYINDEDASIRGKAVSYLTAVIIALPDKFLSRQQIQVLTTFFCARIEDGGSITGLRTLHGMECFDKSMAQDAFRAIYQHSTEFRSRPQSQRLQVLHLLNELMAKSREAMREMNDESLIGIVDLVSGERDPRNLMIVFSILKVVMMEWDISGHTQVKSYS
;
A
#
# COMPACT_ATOMS: atom_id res chain seq x y z
N MET A 1 -23.23 1.41 9.35
CA MET A 1 -22.96 2.79 9.84
C MET A 1 -22.40 2.72 11.25
N ALA A 2 -23.05 2.01 12.17
CA ALA A 2 -22.53 1.79 13.53
C ALA A 2 -21.14 1.13 13.53
N GLU A 3 -20.90 0.13 12.68
CA GLU A 3 -19.66 -0.66 12.70
C GLU A 3 -18.42 0.16 12.36
N LEU A 4 -18.53 1.12 11.44
CA LEU A 4 -17.43 2.02 11.11
C LEU A 4 -17.13 2.94 12.31
N GLN A 5 -18.16 3.53 12.92
CA GLN A 5 -17.98 4.40 14.08
C GLN A 5 -17.39 3.64 15.27
N ASP A 6 -17.91 2.44 15.55
CA ASP A 6 -17.40 1.54 16.59
C ASP A 6 -15.92 1.21 16.34
N PHE A 7 -15.57 0.86 15.09
CA PHE A 7 -14.17 0.63 14.71
C PHE A 7 -13.31 1.88 14.97
N MET A 8 -13.75 3.05 14.53
CA MET A 8 -12.99 4.30 14.67
C MET A 8 -12.76 4.69 16.14
N LEU A 9 -13.68 4.35 17.04
CA LEU A 9 -13.55 4.58 18.49
C LEU A 9 -12.45 3.72 19.13
N VAL A 10 -12.26 2.48 18.64
CA VAL A 10 -11.33 1.50 19.23
C VAL A 10 -10.02 1.36 18.48
N ALA A 11 -9.92 1.78 17.21
CA ALA A 11 -8.79 1.52 16.31
C ALA A 11 -7.39 1.82 16.88
N GLU A 12 -7.26 2.83 17.75
CA GLU A 12 -5.98 3.22 18.36
C GLU A 12 -5.75 2.60 19.74
N LYS A 13 -6.82 2.21 20.45
CA LYS A 13 -6.79 1.81 21.86
C LYS A 13 -6.88 0.30 22.06
N ASP A 14 -7.64 -0.38 21.19
CA ASP A 14 -7.88 -1.82 21.23
C ASP A 14 -7.89 -2.36 19.81
N ARG A 15 -6.72 -2.85 19.38
CA ARG A 15 -6.54 -3.41 18.03
C ARG A 15 -7.28 -4.73 17.85
N ASP A 16 -7.39 -5.53 18.92
CA ASP A 16 -8.06 -6.83 18.85
C ASP A 16 -9.56 -6.63 18.65
N GLU A 17 -10.16 -5.66 19.38
CA GLU A 17 -11.56 -5.28 19.16
C GLU A 17 -11.79 -4.68 17.77
N ALA A 18 -10.91 -3.80 17.30
CA ALA A 18 -10.99 -3.27 15.94
C ALA A 18 -11.02 -4.38 14.88
N MET A 19 -10.15 -5.38 15.03
CA MET A 19 -10.10 -6.54 14.13
C MET A 19 -11.32 -7.45 14.26
N ARG A 20 -11.90 -7.60 15.46
CA ARG A 20 -13.16 -8.32 15.66
C ARG A 20 -14.32 -7.65 14.92
N ILE A 21 -14.44 -6.32 15.03
CA ILE A 21 -15.47 -5.55 14.31
C ILE A 21 -15.30 -5.74 12.80
N ALA A 22 -14.08 -5.61 12.28
CA ALA A 22 -13.79 -5.82 10.86
C ALA A 22 -14.12 -7.25 10.39
N SER A 23 -13.85 -8.25 11.22
CA SER A 23 -14.16 -9.66 10.93
C SER A 23 -15.67 -9.91 10.85
N VAL A 24 -16.46 -9.31 11.75
CA VAL A 24 -17.93 -9.37 11.70
C VAL A 24 -18.44 -8.78 10.38
N VAL A 25 -17.87 -7.66 9.94
CA VAL A 25 -18.23 -7.02 8.68
C VAL A 25 -17.82 -7.87 7.47
N ALA A 26 -16.65 -8.50 7.49
CA ALA A 26 -16.22 -9.46 6.46
C ALA A 26 -17.20 -10.64 6.36
N SER A 27 -17.63 -11.23 7.48
CA SER A 27 -18.65 -12.29 7.49
C SER A 27 -20.01 -11.82 6.96
N LYS A 28 -20.39 -10.55 7.19
CA LYS A 28 -21.59 -9.96 6.57
C LYS A 28 -21.44 -9.83 5.05
N LEU A 29 -20.25 -9.55 4.53
CA LEU A 29 -19.98 -9.58 3.08
C LEU A 29 -20.13 -10.99 2.53
N GLU A 30 -19.51 -11.97 3.17
CA GLU A 30 -19.52 -13.37 2.73
C GLU A 30 -20.94 -13.95 2.70
N SER A 31 -21.74 -13.63 3.71
CA SER A 31 -23.15 -14.01 3.79
C SER A 31 -24.11 -13.11 3.00
N LYS A 32 -23.58 -12.14 2.24
CA LYS A 32 -24.35 -11.19 1.41
C LYS A 32 -25.37 -10.33 2.18
N GLN A 33 -25.15 -10.13 3.48
CA GLN A 33 -25.96 -9.22 4.31
C GLN A 33 -25.60 -7.75 4.07
N THR A 34 -24.41 -7.49 3.52
CA THR A 34 -23.97 -6.18 3.04
C THR A 34 -23.13 -6.35 1.78
N THR A 35 -22.87 -5.26 1.06
CA THR A 35 -22.01 -5.27 -0.12
C THR A 35 -20.75 -4.44 0.10
N LEU A 36 -19.71 -4.72 -0.69
CA LEU A 36 -18.51 -3.88 -0.70
C LEU A 36 -18.84 -2.41 -1.05
N ILE A 37 -19.85 -2.18 -1.89
CA ILE A 37 -20.32 -0.83 -2.25
C ILE A 37 -20.88 -0.12 -1.02
N ASP A 38 -21.67 -0.80 -0.19
CA ASP A 38 -22.24 -0.21 1.03
C ASP A 38 -21.15 0.16 2.04
N ILE A 39 -20.12 -0.68 2.16
CA ILE A 39 -18.94 -0.36 2.98
C ILE A 39 -18.26 0.89 2.45
N VAL A 40 -17.88 0.92 1.18
CA VAL A 40 -17.19 2.08 0.59
C VAL A 40 -18.02 3.36 0.72
N LYS A 41 -19.34 3.29 0.52
CA LYS A 41 -20.25 4.43 0.72
C LYS A 41 -20.24 4.94 2.16
N SER A 42 -20.18 4.04 3.16
CA SER A 42 -20.13 4.43 4.57
C SER A 42 -18.86 5.22 4.93
N LEU A 43 -17.78 5.09 4.16
CA LEU A 43 -16.56 5.85 4.36
C LEU A 43 -16.71 7.31 3.93
N GLY A 44 -17.68 7.62 3.07
CA GLY A 44 -17.76 8.88 2.32
C GLY A 44 -17.72 10.15 3.18
N GLU A 45 -18.33 10.10 4.36
CA GLU A 45 -18.37 11.22 5.32
C GLU A 45 -17.02 11.45 6.03
N TYR A 46 -16.15 10.44 6.05
CA TYR A 46 -14.90 10.46 6.83
C TYR A 46 -13.64 10.55 5.96
N ILE A 47 -13.68 10.06 4.72
CA ILE A 47 -12.50 10.03 3.82
C ILE A 47 -12.15 11.41 3.25
N ASN A 48 -13.07 12.36 3.32
CA ASN A 48 -12.86 13.75 2.90
C ASN A 48 -12.76 14.72 4.09
N ASP A 49 -12.64 14.19 5.32
CA ASP A 49 -12.50 15.00 6.52
C ASP A 49 -11.17 15.77 6.49
N GLU A 50 -11.11 16.96 7.10
CA GLU A 50 -9.88 17.76 7.17
C GLU A 50 -8.81 17.09 8.06
N ASP A 51 -9.23 16.31 9.06
CA ASP A 51 -8.34 15.59 9.97
C ASP A 51 -7.80 14.29 9.34
N ALA A 52 -6.47 14.23 9.18
CA ALA A 52 -5.76 13.06 8.67
C ALA A 52 -5.93 11.81 9.55
N SER A 53 -6.14 11.97 10.86
CA SER A 53 -6.44 10.87 11.77
C SER A 53 -7.79 10.25 11.46
N ILE A 54 -8.82 11.08 11.22
CA ILE A 54 -10.17 10.63 10.88
C ILE A 54 -10.16 9.87 9.55
N ARG A 55 -9.57 10.47 8.50
CA ARG A 55 -9.41 9.80 7.20
C ARG A 55 -8.66 8.47 7.34
N GLY A 56 -7.54 8.47 8.06
CA GLY A 56 -6.73 7.28 8.30
C GLY A 56 -7.48 6.15 9.01
N LYS A 57 -8.33 6.47 10.00
CA LYS A 57 -9.16 5.47 10.68
C LYS A 57 -10.22 4.87 9.75
N ALA A 58 -10.86 5.68 8.92
CA ALA A 58 -11.84 5.20 7.94
C ALA A 58 -11.20 4.29 6.87
N VAL A 59 -10.04 4.67 6.35
CA VAL A 59 -9.30 3.83 5.39
C VAL A 59 -8.75 2.56 6.05
N SER A 60 -8.32 2.65 7.31
CA SER A 60 -7.88 1.48 8.09
C SER A 60 -9.01 0.49 8.37
N TYR A 61 -10.25 0.96 8.54
CA TYR A 61 -11.43 0.09 8.65
C TYR A 61 -11.62 -0.74 7.38
N LEU A 62 -11.63 -0.10 6.20
CA LEU A 62 -11.75 -0.84 4.94
C LEU A 62 -10.59 -1.83 4.77
N THR A 63 -9.38 -1.42 5.13
CA THR A 63 -8.19 -2.28 5.09
C THR A 63 -8.37 -3.51 5.98
N ALA A 64 -8.84 -3.33 7.22
CA ALA A 64 -9.06 -4.42 8.17
C ALA A 64 -10.15 -5.39 7.68
N VAL A 65 -11.22 -4.88 7.06
CA VAL A 65 -12.25 -5.73 6.44
C VAL A 65 -11.65 -6.57 5.32
N ILE A 66 -10.84 -5.98 4.44
CA ILE A 66 -10.20 -6.71 3.33
C ILE A 66 -9.24 -7.79 3.85
N ILE A 67 -8.47 -7.51 4.90
CA ILE A 67 -7.58 -8.50 5.56
C ILE A 67 -8.37 -9.69 6.10
N ALA A 68 -9.59 -9.47 6.60
CA ALA A 68 -10.43 -10.52 7.16
C ALA A 68 -11.17 -11.35 6.09
N LEU A 69 -11.15 -10.95 4.81
CA LEU A 69 -11.78 -11.70 3.73
C LEU A 69 -10.88 -12.86 3.24
N PRO A 70 -11.46 -13.96 2.76
CA PRO A 70 -10.69 -15.00 2.06
C PRO A 70 -9.98 -14.46 0.81
N ASP A 71 -8.76 -14.95 0.53
CA ASP A 71 -7.90 -14.49 -0.58
C ASP A 71 -8.56 -14.50 -1.97
N LYS A 72 -9.55 -15.38 -2.18
CA LYS A 72 -10.27 -15.56 -3.46
C LYS A 72 -11.68 -14.94 -3.47
N PHE A 73 -12.05 -14.24 -2.40
CA PHE A 73 -13.38 -13.67 -2.27
C PHE A 73 -13.61 -12.51 -3.24
N LEU A 74 -12.60 -11.63 -3.39
CA LEU A 74 -12.69 -10.46 -4.25
C LEU A 74 -12.42 -10.84 -5.71
N SER A 75 -13.30 -10.40 -6.61
CA SER A 75 -13.08 -10.48 -8.05
C SER A 75 -11.94 -9.56 -8.50
N ARG A 76 -11.35 -9.85 -9.66
CA ARG A 76 -10.33 -8.98 -10.27
C ARG A 76 -10.78 -7.52 -10.39
N GLN A 77 -12.03 -7.27 -10.79
CA GLN A 77 -12.55 -5.91 -10.93
C GLN A 77 -12.63 -5.19 -9.57
N GLN A 78 -13.05 -5.89 -8.51
CA GLN A 78 -13.07 -5.31 -7.17
C GLN A 78 -11.66 -5.00 -6.66
N ILE A 79 -10.70 -5.89 -6.88
CA ILE A 79 -9.29 -5.65 -6.53
C ILE A 79 -8.75 -4.45 -7.30
N GLN A 80 -9.08 -4.30 -8.58
CA GLN A 80 -8.68 -3.14 -9.38
C GLN A 80 -9.21 -1.83 -8.78
N VAL A 81 -10.52 -1.78 -8.51
CA VAL A 81 -11.18 -0.58 -7.93
C VAL A 81 -10.60 -0.24 -6.56
N LEU A 82 -10.37 -1.24 -5.71
CA LEU A 82 -9.76 -1.05 -4.39
C LEU A 82 -8.30 -0.61 -4.49
N THR A 83 -7.55 -1.12 -5.47
CA THR A 83 -6.17 -0.67 -5.75
C THR A 83 -6.18 0.80 -6.13
N THR A 84 -7.03 1.21 -7.08
CA THR A 84 -7.17 2.62 -7.46
C THR A 84 -7.56 3.50 -6.27
N PHE A 85 -8.49 3.04 -5.43
CA PHE A 85 -8.89 3.74 -4.21
C PHE A 85 -7.71 3.94 -3.25
N PHE A 86 -6.96 2.88 -2.91
CA PHE A 86 -5.83 2.99 -2.00
C PHE A 86 -4.66 3.79 -2.59
N CYS A 87 -4.44 3.75 -3.90
CA CYS A 87 -3.49 4.63 -4.58
C CYS A 87 -3.88 6.11 -4.44
N ALA A 88 -5.16 6.44 -4.65
CA ALA A 88 -5.66 7.81 -4.47
C ALA A 88 -5.62 8.27 -2.99
N ARG A 89 -5.56 7.33 -2.06
CA ARG A 89 -5.46 7.57 -0.61
C ARG A 89 -4.11 7.20 -0.03
N ILE A 90 -3.05 7.09 -0.83
CA ILE A 90 -1.76 6.49 -0.42
C ILE A 90 -1.16 7.14 0.83
N GLU A 91 -1.48 8.41 1.06
CA GLU A 91 -1.01 9.17 2.21
C GLU A 91 -1.74 8.86 3.51
N ASP A 92 -2.99 8.39 3.46
CA ASP A 92 -3.77 8.08 4.67
C ASP A 92 -3.28 6.79 5.35
N GLY A 93 -3.52 6.73 6.66
CA GLY A 93 -3.31 5.51 7.44
C GLY A 93 -4.11 4.34 6.88
N GLY A 94 -3.49 3.16 6.80
CA GLY A 94 -4.12 1.95 6.28
C GLY A 94 -3.87 1.69 4.80
N SER A 95 -3.70 2.72 3.96
CA SER A 95 -3.61 2.56 2.50
C SER A 95 -2.46 1.66 2.03
N ILE A 96 -1.26 1.86 2.59
CA ILE A 96 -0.10 1.01 2.26
C ILE A 96 -0.37 -0.46 2.64
N THR A 97 -0.97 -0.69 3.80
CA THR A 97 -1.34 -2.04 4.25
C THR A 97 -2.44 -2.64 3.37
N GLY A 98 -3.42 -1.84 2.95
CA GLY A 98 -4.46 -2.23 2.01
C GLY A 98 -3.88 -2.69 0.67
N LEU A 99 -2.97 -1.90 0.08
CA LEU A 99 -2.27 -2.27 -1.15
C LEU A 99 -1.45 -3.55 -1.00
N ARG A 100 -0.70 -3.70 0.09
CA ARG A 100 0.05 -4.95 0.37
C ARG A 100 -0.86 -6.16 0.48
N THR A 101 -2.03 -6.00 1.11
CA THR A 101 -3.03 -7.07 1.26
C THR A 101 -3.58 -7.46 -0.11
N LEU A 102 -3.98 -6.49 -0.94
CA LEU A 102 -4.46 -6.75 -2.30
C LEU A 102 -3.38 -7.37 -3.18
N HIS A 103 -2.13 -6.90 -3.08
CA HIS A 103 -0.99 -7.45 -3.81
C HIS A 103 -0.74 -8.93 -3.48
N GLY A 104 -1.08 -9.35 -2.26
CA GLY A 104 -1.06 -10.76 -1.84
C GLY A 104 -2.07 -11.65 -2.58
N MET A 105 -3.19 -11.10 -3.02
CA MET A 105 -4.30 -11.86 -3.62
C MET A 105 -3.98 -12.41 -5.03
N GLU A 106 -4.73 -13.45 -5.43
CA GLU A 106 -4.48 -14.21 -6.67
C GLU A 106 -4.73 -13.40 -7.95
N CYS A 107 -5.71 -12.50 -7.93
CA CYS A 107 -6.15 -11.74 -9.11
C CYS A 107 -5.46 -10.37 -9.25
N PHE A 108 -4.42 -10.09 -8.46
CA PHE A 108 -3.66 -8.84 -8.55
C PHE A 108 -2.70 -8.89 -9.74
N ASP A 109 -2.89 -8.01 -10.72
CA ASP A 109 -2.17 -8.08 -12.00
C ASP A 109 -1.04 -7.05 -12.13
N LYS A 110 -0.35 -7.11 -13.27
CA LYS A 110 0.78 -6.23 -13.57
C LYS A 110 0.42 -4.75 -13.62
N SER A 111 -0.77 -4.39 -14.12
CA SER A 111 -1.19 -2.99 -14.20
C SER A 111 -1.41 -2.41 -12.81
N MET A 112 -2.04 -3.18 -11.93
CA MET A 112 -2.24 -2.81 -10.53
C MET A 112 -0.91 -2.65 -9.77
N ALA A 113 0.10 -3.48 -10.08
CA ALA A 113 1.43 -3.36 -9.51
C ALA A 113 2.14 -2.07 -9.94
N GLN A 114 2.05 -1.72 -11.22
CA GLN A 114 2.59 -0.48 -11.75
C GLN A 114 1.88 0.74 -11.17
N ASP A 115 0.57 0.70 -11.02
CA ASP A 115 -0.22 1.76 -10.39
C ASP A 115 0.15 1.96 -8.92
N ALA A 116 0.30 0.87 -8.15
CA ALA A 116 0.75 0.92 -6.77
C ALA A 116 2.16 1.50 -6.64
N PHE A 117 3.08 1.10 -7.53
CA PHE A 117 4.42 1.68 -7.57
C PHE A 117 4.41 3.17 -7.91
N ARG A 118 3.62 3.58 -8.92
CA ARG A 118 3.49 5.00 -9.28
C ARG A 118 2.99 5.83 -8.12
N ALA A 119 1.95 5.36 -7.43
CA ALA A 119 1.39 6.03 -6.27
C ALA A 119 2.43 6.24 -5.16
N ILE A 120 3.25 5.24 -4.84
CA ILE A 120 4.26 5.44 -3.78
C ILE A 120 5.38 6.39 -4.21
N TYR A 121 5.87 6.31 -5.44
CA TYR A 121 6.99 7.14 -5.89
C TYR A 121 6.58 8.60 -6.10
N GLN A 122 5.37 8.86 -6.62
CA GLN A 122 4.84 10.21 -6.81
C GLN A 122 4.68 10.97 -5.48
N HIS A 123 4.45 10.25 -4.38
CA HIS A 123 4.35 10.80 -3.02
C HIS A 123 5.62 10.57 -2.17
N SER A 124 6.76 10.29 -2.81
CA SER A 124 8.01 9.96 -2.13
C SER A 124 8.52 11.07 -1.20
N THR A 125 8.28 12.34 -1.55
CA THR A 125 8.69 13.50 -0.73
C THR A 125 7.93 13.52 0.59
N GLU A 126 6.62 13.30 0.55
CA GLU A 126 5.74 13.24 1.71
C GLU A 126 6.14 12.06 2.60
N PHE A 127 6.42 10.88 2.02
CA PHE A 127 6.86 9.71 2.80
C PHE A 127 8.18 9.93 3.51
N ARG A 128 9.16 10.61 2.92
CA ARG A 128 10.46 10.89 3.57
C ARG A 128 10.31 11.70 4.86
N SER A 129 9.27 12.53 4.97
CA SER A 129 8.99 13.32 6.18
C SER A 129 8.32 12.55 7.32
N ARG A 130 7.81 11.33 7.04
CA ARG A 130 7.03 10.55 8.01
C ARG A 130 7.89 9.87 9.08
N PRO A 131 7.29 9.44 10.21
CA PRO A 131 7.96 8.60 11.20
C PRO A 131 8.55 7.33 10.61
N GLN A 132 9.61 6.82 11.24
CA GLN A 132 10.36 5.65 10.77
C GLN A 132 9.49 4.45 10.41
N SER A 133 8.49 4.13 11.24
CA SER A 133 7.60 2.98 11.04
C SER A 133 6.74 3.10 9.78
N GLN A 134 6.31 4.31 9.42
CA GLN A 134 5.54 4.55 8.20
C GLN A 134 6.43 4.49 6.96
N ARG A 135 7.67 5.01 7.03
CA ARG A 135 8.66 4.84 5.96
C ARG A 135 8.98 3.37 5.71
N LEU A 136 9.11 2.60 6.78
CA LEU A 136 9.34 1.15 6.70
C LEU A 136 8.20 0.43 5.97
N GLN A 137 6.94 0.82 6.18
CA GLN A 137 5.80 0.23 5.47
C GLN A 137 5.87 0.45 3.95
N VAL A 138 6.26 1.65 3.52
CA VAL A 138 6.45 1.96 2.09
C VAL A 138 7.57 1.10 1.50
N LEU A 139 8.70 0.98 2.22
CA LEU A 139 9.82 0.13 1.79
C LEU A 139 9.42 -1.35 1.69
N HIS A 140 8.57 -1.85 2.60
CA HIS A 140 8.05 -3.21 2.50
C HIS A 140 7.14 -3.41 1.29
N LEU A 141 6.23 -2.47 1.01
CA LEU A 141 5.40 -2.52 -0.21
C LEU A 141 6.29 -2.52 -1.46
N LEU A 142 7.29 -1.65 -1.53
CA LEU A 142 8.24 -1.62 -2.65
C LEU A 142 8.97 -2.96 -2.81
N ASN A 143 9.48 -3.52 -1.72
CA ASN A 143 10.20 -4.79 -1.74
C ASN A 143 9.29 -5.96 -2.20
N GLU A 144 8.02 -5.96 -1.79
CA GLU A 144 7.03 -6.97 -2.20
C GLU A 144 6.67 -6.84 -3.68
N LEU A 145 6.45 -5.62 -4.18
CA LEU A 145 6.23 -5.34 -5.60
C LEU A 145 7.41 -5.86 -6.43
N MET A 146 8.65 -5.61 -6.00
CA MET A 146 9.84 -6.12 -6.66
C MET A 146 10.00 -7.65 -6.57
N ALA A 147 9.49 -8.28 -5.52
CA ALA A 147 9.58 -9.73 -5.35
C ALA A 147 8.57 -10.50 -6.22
N LYS A 148 7.30 -10.10 -6.20
CA LYS A 148 6.18 -10.82 -6.87
C LYS A 148 5.84 -10.24 -8.25
N SER A 149 6.02 -8.94 -8.45
CA SER A 149 5.64 -8.21 -9.66
C SER A 149 6.86 -7.67 -10.43
N ARG A 150 8.01 -8.33 -10.28
CA ARG A 150 9.30 -7.96 -10.89
C ARG A 150 9.21 -7.64 -12.38
N GLU A 151 8.54 -8.48 -13.15
CA GLU A 151 8.39 -8.29 -14.60
C GLU A 151 7.61 -7.00 -14.90
N ALA A 152 6.51 -6.76 -14.18
CA ALA A 152 5.72 -5.53 -14.30
C ALA A 152 6.56 -4.28 -14.01
N MET A 153 7.43 -4.35 -13.00
CA MET A 153 8.35 -3.26 -12.64
C MET A 153 9.39 -3.02 -13.74
N ARG A 154 10.00 -4.09 -14.30
CA ARG A 154 10.98 -3.95 -15.40
C ARG A 154 10.36 -3.42 -16.68
N GLU A 155 9.10 -3.76 -16.99
CA GLU A 155 8.38 -3.22 -18.15
C GLU A 155 8.24 -1.69 -18.09
N MET A 156 8.41 -1.06 -16.92
CA MET A 156 8.40 0.41 -16.77
C MET A 156 9.75 1.05 -17.15
N ASN A 157 10.78 0.28 -17.45
CA ASN A 157 12.12 0.76 -17.82
C ASN A 157 12.67 1.77 -16.79
N ASP A 158 13.25 2.87 -17.27
CA ASP A 158 13.86 3.93 -16.46
C ASP A 158 12.92 4.52 -15.41
N GLU A 159 11.60 4.55 -15.66
CA GLU A 159 10.60 5.02 -14.68
C GLU A 159 10.72 4.25 -13.36
N SER A 160 10.82 2.91 -13.44
CA SER A 160 10.99 2.09 -12.24
C SER A 160 12.33 2.30 -11.58
N LEU A 161 13.42 2.41 -12.36
CA LEU A 161 14.76 2.58 -11.81
C LEU A 161 14.88 3.90 -11.05
N ILE A 162 14.48 5.00 -11.67
CA ILE A 162 14.49 6.34 -11.08
C ILE A 162 13.60 6.35 -9.84
N GLY A 163 12.36 5.85 -9.94
CA GLY A 163 11.43 5.82 -8.82
C GLY A 163 11.91 4.97 -7.64
N ILE A 164 12.56 3.83 -7.89
CA ILE A 164 13.17 3.00 -6.83
C ILE A 164 14.29 3.77 -6.13
N VAL A 165 15.21 4.36 -6.91
CA VAL A 165 16.34 5.13 -6.37
C VAL A 165 15.81 6.30 -5.53
N ASP A 166 14.80 7.02 -6.02
CA ASP A 166 14.19 8.11 -5.28
C ASP A 166 13.53 7.63 -3.99
N LEU A 167 12.77 6.54 -4.01
CA LEU A 167 12.10 6.01 -2.82
C LEU A 167 13.06 5.60 -1.70
N VAL A 168 14.23 5.05 -2.06
CA VAL A 168 15.21 4.59 -1.06
C VAL A 168 16.25 5.65 -0.67
N SER A 169 16.39 6.71 -1.46
CA SER A 169 17.38 7.76 -1.24
C SER A 169 17.13 8.55 0.04
N GLY A 170 18.20 8.77 0.81
CA GLY A 170 18.18 9.60 2.00
C GLY A 170 17.66 8.93 3.28
N GLU A 171 17.33 7.63 3.24
CA GLU A 171 17.00 6.87 4.45
C GLU A 171 18.24 6.69 5.34
N ARG A 172 18.05 6.80 6.66
CA ARG A 172 19.14 6.78 7.66
C ARG A 172 18.89 5.82 8.80
N ASP A 173 17.63 5.41 9.03
CA ASP A 173 17.33 4.50 10.12
C ASP A 173 17.87 3.08 9.82
N PRO A 174 18.64 2.44 10.72
CA PRO A 174 19.22 1.12 10.48
C PRO A 174 18.20 0.04 10.11
N ARG A 175 17.00 0.08 10.68
CA ARG A 175 15.95 -0.92 10.42
C ARG A 175 15.43 -0.79 9.00
N ASN A 176 15.27 0.43 8.53
CA ASN A 176 14.83 0.72 7.16
C ASN A 176 15.95 0.43 6.17
N LEU A 177 17.20 0.75 6.52
CA LEU A 177 18.38 0.47 5.69
C LEU A 177 18.54 -1.02 5.36
N MET A 178 18.16 -1.93 6.26
CA MET A 178 18.17 -3.37 5.95
C MET A 178 17.31 -3.72 4.72
N ILE A 179 16.15 -3.07 4.58
CA ILE A 179 15.26 -3.28 3.42
C ILE A 179 15.80 -2.54 2.19
N VAL A 180 16.31 -1.32 2.37
CA VAL A 180 16.94 -0.55 1.29
C VAL A 180 18.09 -1.33 0.64
N PHE A 181 18.99 -1.93 1.42
CA PHE A 181 20.09 -2.71 0.87
C PHE A 181 19.60 -3.97 0.14
N SER A 182 18.52 -4.58 0.61
CA SER A 182 17.91 -5.73 -0.07
C SER A 182 17.33 -5.33 -1.43
N ILE A 183 16.65 -4.18 -1.50
CA ILE A 183 16.13 -3.60 -2.75
C ILE A 183 17.26 -3.25 -3.72
N LEU A 184 18.27 -2.50 -3.25
CA LEU A 184 19.39 -2.06 -4.10
C LEU A 184 20.18 -3.24 -4.67
N LYS A 185 20.35 -4.32 -3.89
CA LYS A 185 20.99 -5.54 -4.38
C LYS A 185 20.26 -6.11 -5.60
N VAL A 186 18.92 -6.15 -5.57
CA VAL A 186 18.11 -6.64 -6.69
C VAL A 186 18.23 -5.69 -7.89
N VAL A 187 18.14 -4.38 -7.68
CA VAL A 187 18.32 -3.39 -8.76
C VAL A 187 19.67 -3.58 -9.45
N MET A 188 20.76 -3.67 -8.70
CA MET A 188 22.11 -3.82 -9.26
C MET A 188 22.31 -5.12 -10.04
N MET A 189 21.52 -6.16 -9.77
CA MET A 189 21.64 -7.46 -10.46
C MET A 189 20.70 -7.59 -11.66
N GLU A 190 19.56 -6.89 -11.65
CA GLU A 190 18.46 -7.17 -12.57
C GLU A 190 17.98 -5.98 -13.41
N TRP A 191 18.37 -4.74 -13.08
CA TRP A 191 18.06 -3.55 -13.88
C TRP A 191 19.27 -3.15 -14.73
N ASP A 192 19.01 -2.67 -15.95
CA ASP A 192 20.04 -2.03 -16.76
C ASP A 192 20.32 -0.62 -16.21
N ILE A 193 21.48 -0.47 -15.56
CA ILE A 193 21.92 0.80 -14.98
C ILE A 193 22.95 1.52 -15.87
N SER A 194 23.30 0.97 -17.04
CA SER A 194 24.41 1.47 -17.87
C SER A 194 24.26 2.96 -18.22
N GLY A 195 23.05 3.38 -18.59
CA GLY A 195 22.70 4.77 -18.89
C GLY A 195 22.72 5.74 -17.70
N HIS A 196 22.87 5.24 -16.47
CA HIS A 196 22.78 6.02 -15.23
C HIS A 196 24.09 6.04 -14.44
N THR A 197 25.18 5.48 -14.99
CA THR A 197 26.51 5.51 -14.37
C THR A 197 27.31 6.72 -14.84
N GLN A 198 27.87 7.51 -13.91
CA GLN A 198 28.91 8.47 -14.27
C GLN A 198 30.22 7.70 -14.47
N VAL A 199 30.67 7.55 -15.71
CA VAL A 199 32.03 7.12 -16.01
C VAL A 199 32.95 8.23 -15.52
N LYS A 200 33.69 8.00 -14.43
CA LYS A 200 34.80 8.88 -14.06
C LYS A 200 35.89 8.72 -15.11
N SER A 201 35.94 9.66 -16.05
CA SER A 201 37.09 9.88 -16.91
C SER A 201 38.26 10.27 -16.01
N TYR A 202 39.17 9.35 -15.75
CA TYR A 202 40.47 9.71 -15.17
C TYR A 202 41.27 10.39 -16.28
N SER A 203 41.24 11.73 -16.31
CA SER A 203 42.17 12.57 -17.06
C SER A 203 43.39 12.90 -16.20
#